data_AF-A0AAN0K8Y4-F1
#
_entry.id   AF-A0AAN0K8Y4-F1
#
_cell.length_a   1.000
_cell.length_b   1.000
_cell.length_c   1.000
_cell.angle_alpha   90.00
_cell.angle_beta   90.00
_cell.angle_gamma   90.00
#
_symmetry.space_group_name_H-M   'P 1'
#
loop_
_entity.id
_entity.type
_entity.pdbx_description
1 polymer ?
#
loop_
_entity_poly.entity_id
_entity_poly.type
_entity_poly.pdbx_seq_one_letter_code
_entity_poly.pdbx_strand_id
1 'polypeptide(L)'
;MGLSVEIKCIESEDIFLSKMSGYSFKISDRKWQLDKDICVYPHKVAERMPELMKMSYLKTLAYYASEYSPGHIKNINSLFNEWFEVMTIKTIDDKAVYQLNVHLGHARNYKLNIIKAFITKWKKFNYPGVETSALRVMEKIKITPSQTGEAVKRRDPNKGPLTETELSTMLRRVGDIYREKKIDGYLYCYIILLVTTGRRPLQLTSLKAKDLIENEEGYFLNIPKVKQQKNFRQEFNMKMIDNSLFENLLMLINENQTFVESQLGVGVSQLRDELPIFIDIKKVTEIRDVENFSSYLKTDFLHMKNSFISKKLKKIPVEFNIISERTERYLELNARRFRYTLGSRLANEGASIEVIAKALDHKSVNSSGIYI
;
A
#
# COMPACT_ATOMS: atom_id res chain seq x y z
N MET A 1 6.20 4.26 62.93
CA MET A 1 6.31 5.39 61.99
C MET A 1 6.22 4.82 60.59
N GLY A 2 5.22 5.26 59.82
CA GLY A 2 4.74 4.58 58.62
C GLY A 2 5.70 4.63 57.45
N LEU A 3 5.89 3.48 56.81
CA LEU A 3 6.43 3.36 55.47
C LEU A 3 5.33 3.77 54.48
N SER A 4 5.41 4.98 53.96
CA SER A 4 4.63 5.44 52.83
C SER A 4 5.00 4.61 51.60
N VAL A 5 4.14 3.67 51.23
CA VAL A 5 4.15 3.05 49.91
C VAL A 5 3.81 4.16 48.91
N GLU A 6 4.82 4.65 48.19
CA GLU A 6 4.61 5.47 47.00
C GLU A 6 3.84 4.62 45.98
N ILE A 7 2.52 4.79 45.95
CA ILE A 7 1.69 4.37 44.85
C ILE A 7 2.13 5.22 43.65
N LYS A 8 3.02 4.67 42.81
CA LYS A 8 3.23 5.19 41.46
C LYS A 8 1.89 5.13 40.75
N CYS A 9 1.20 6.26 40.67
CA CYS A 9 0.08 6.47 39.76
C CYS A 9 0.57 6.12 38.35
N ILE A 10 0.14 4.97 37.84
CA ILE A 10 0.24 4.67 36.41
C ILE A 10 -0.81 5.56 35.76
N GLU A 11 -0.40 6.75 35.31
CA GLU A 11 -1.24 7.52 34.39
C GLU A 11 -1.56 6.60 33.21
N SER A 12 -2.85 6.29 33.02
CA SER A 12 -3.31 5.51 31.89
C SER A 12 -3.02 6.31 30.62
N GLU A 13 -1.97 5.95 29.91
CA GLU A 13 -1.61 6.62 28.66
C GLU A 13 -2.71 6.41 27.60
N ASP A 14 -3.08 7.48 26.90
CA ASP A 14 -4.07 7.45 25.83
C ASP A 14 -3.70 6.45 24.73
N ILE A 15 -4.66 5.59 24.37
CA ILE A 15 -4.54 4.66 23.25
C ILE A 15 -5.08 5.35 22.00
N PHE A 16 -4.22 5.46 20.97
CA PHE A 16 -4.59 6.00 19.67
C PHE A 16 -5.02 4.88 18.73
N LEU A 17 -6.09 5.11 17.98
CA LEU A 17 -6.51 4.22 16.89
C LEU A 17 -5.85 4.67 15.59
N SER A 18 -5.37 3.72 14.79
CA SER A 18 -4.97 3.98 13.41
C SER A 18 -6.18 4.26 12.54
N LYS A 19 -5.99 4.98 11.43
CA LYS A 19 -7.02 5.15 10.39
C LYS A 19 -7.49 3.81 9.81
N MET A 20 -6.62 2.81 9.76
CA MET A 20 -7.01 1.44 9.42
C MET A 20 -7.58 0.74 10.66
N SER A 21 -8.81 0.24 10.55
CA SER A 21 -9.47 -0.50 11.63
C SER A 21 -8.65 -1.72 12.05
N GLY A 22 -8.63 -2.01 13.35
CA GLY A 22 -7.92 -3.16 13.93
C GLY A 22 -6.51 -2.86 14.43
N TYR A 23 -6.04 -1.62 14.34
CA TYR A 23 -4.71 -1.22 14.80
C TYR A 23 -4.80 -0.07 15.80
N SER A 24 -4.02 -0.17 16.86
CA SER A 24 -3.86 0.86 17.87
C SER A 24 -2.40 0.93 18.33
N PHE A 25 -2.04 2.05 18.95
CA PHE A 25 -0.71 2.30 19.49
C PHE A 25 -0.78 3.33 20.60
N LYS A 26 0.22 3.35 21.46
CA LYS A 26 0.46 4.41 22.45
C LYS A 26 1.53 5.37 21.95
N ILE A 27 1.54 6.61 22.43
CA ILE A 27 2.59 7.57 22.04
C ILE A 27 3.98 7.09 22.50
N SER A 28 4.06 6.46 23.67
CA SER A 28 5.28 5.88 24.23
C SER A 28 5.82 4.69 23.44
N ASP A 29 4.99 4.03 22.62
CA ASP A 29 5.41 2.87 21.85
C ASP A 29 6.51 3.27 20.86
N ARG A 30 7.64 2.57 20.90
CA ARG A 30 8.73 2.77 19.93
C ARG A 30 8.33 2.40 18.49
N LYS A 31 7.30 1.57 18.35
CA LYS A 31 6.83 0.96 17.10
C LYS A 31 5.32 1.17 16.97
N TRP A 32 4.88 1.86 15.92
CA TRP A 32 3.45 1.98 15.62
C TRP A 32 3.11 1.15 14.39
N GLN A 33 2.38 0.04 14.59
CA GLN A 33 1.81 -0.75 13.50
C GLN A 33 0.51 -0.08 13.05
N LEU A 34 0.43 0.34 11.78
CA LEU A 34 -0.66 1.19 11.31
C LEU A 34 -1.62 0.48 10.35
N ASP A 35 -1.16 -0.52 9.62
CA ASP A 35 -1.95 -1.46 8.82
C ASP A 35 -1.17 -2.77 8.62
N LYS A 36 -1.62 -3.70 7.78
CA LYS A 36 -0.90 -4.98 7.56
C LYS A 36 0.51 -4.82 6.97
N ASP A 37 0.77 -3.75 6.20
CA ASP A 37 2.00 -3.51 5.44
C ASP A 37 2.94 -2.49 6.12
N ILE A 38 2.40 -1.55 6.89
CA ILE A 38 3.07 -0.32 7.32
C ILE A 38 3.21 -0.27 8.82
N CYS A 39 4.47 -0.15 9.21
CA CYS A 39 4.91 0.12 10.56
C CYS A 39 5.88 1.30 10.52
N VAL A 40 5.75 2.22 11.48
CA VAL A 40 6.67 3.36 11.66
C VAL A 40 7.37 3.30 13.02
N TYR A 41 8.49 4.00 13.13
CA TYR A 41 9.28 4.10 14.36
C TYR A 41 9.53 5.57 14.71
N PRO A 42 8.53 6.26 15.28
CA PRO A 42 8.60 7.71 15.49
C PRO A 42 9.67 8.14 16.47
N HIS A 43 9.96 7.31 17.46
CA HIS A 43 11.00 7.59 18.46
C HIS A 43 12.41 7.68 17.84
N LYS A 44 12.69 6.96 16.75
CA LYS A 44 13.96 7.12 16.01
C LYS A 44 14.17 8.53 15.48
N VAL A 45 13.07 9.21 15.16
CA VAL A 45 13.09 10.61 14.72
C VAL A 45 13.14 11.52 15.94
N ALA A 46 12.26 11.31 16.92
CA ALA A 46 12.17 12.15 18.11
C ALA A 46 13.47 12.18 18.93
N GLU A 47 14.20 11.07 19.02
CA GLU A 47 15.50 10.99 19.70
C GLU A 47 16.56 11.92 19.08
N ARG A 48 16.43 12.27 17.80
CA ARG A 48 17.31 13.22 17.07
C ARG A 48 16.82 14.67 17.14
N MET A 49 15.62 14.90 17.70
CA MET A 49 15.04 16.23 17.83
C MET A 49 15.46 16.92 19.13
N PRO A 50 15.50 18.25 19.17
CA PRO A 50 15.57 19.01 20.41
C PRO A 50 14.44 18.62 21.38
N GLU A 51 14.72 18.63 22.68
CA GLU A 51 13.79 18.17 23.72
C GLU A 51 12.40 18.81 23.61
N LEU A 52 12.36 20.12 23.37
CA LEU A 52 11.13 20.90 23.21
C LEU A 52 10.25 20.46 22.02
N MET A 53 10.81 19.73 21.04
CA MET A 53 10.10 19.32 19.83
C MET A 53 9.59 17.88 19.85
N LYS A 54 10.14 17.02 20.74
CA LYS A 54 9.91 15.57 20.72
C LYS A 54 8.43 15.24 20.86
N MET A 55 7.80 15.72 21.94
CA MET A 55 6.38 15.44 22.19
C MET A 55 5.47 16.13 21.19
N SER A 56 5.85 17.29 20.69
CA SER A 56 5.12 18.02 19.66
C SER A 56 5.07 17.23 18.35
N TYR A 57 6.19 16.62 17.93
CA TYR A 57 6.26 15.73 16.79
C TYR A 57 5.40 14.48 17.00
N LEU A 58 5.59 13.79 18.12
CA LEU A 58 4.87 12.53 18.41
C LEU A 58 3.36 12.75 18.48
N LYS A 59 2.88 13.76 19.21
CA LYS A 59 1.44 14.08 19.29
C LYS A 59 0.85 14.45 17.94
N THR A 60 1.57 15.23 17.14
CA THR A 60 1.11 15.57 15.78
C THR A 60 1.08 14.32 14.89
N LEU A 61 2.10 13.47 14.95
CA LEU A 61 2.15 12.23 14.17
C LEU A 61 1.05 11.24 14.58
N ALA A 62 0.74 11.15 15.87
CA ALA A 62 -0.35 10.33 16.40
C ALA A 62 -1.70 10.78 15.84
N TYR A 63 -1.99 12.09 15.87
CA TYR A 63 -3.17 12.64 15.20
C TYR A 63 -3.21 12.28 13.71
N TYR A 64 -2.08 12.41 13.00
CA TYR A 64 -2.04 12.05 11.59
C TYR A 64 -2.31 10.57 11.36
N ALA A 65 -1.79 9.68 12.22
CA ALA A 65 -2.02 8.24 12.13
C ALA A 65 -3.48 7.84 12.34
N SER A 66 -4.24 8.59 13.14
CA SER A 66 -5.68 8.38 13.31
C SER A 66 -6.52 8.89 12.14
N GLU A 67 -6.09 9.97 11.49
CA GLU A 67 -6.91 10.65 10.48
C GLU A 67 -6.54 10.33 9.02
N TYR A 68 -5.27 10.00 8.75
CA TYR A 68 -4.72 9.85 7.40
C TYR A 68 -4.24 8.43 7.13
N SER A 69 -4.12 8.10 5.84
CA SER A 69 -3.67 6.76 5.42
C SER A 69 -2.27 6.43 5.96
N PRO A 70 -2.01 5.20 6.42
CA PRO A 70 -0.69 4.77 6.91
C PRO A 70 0.50 5.09 5.98
N GLY A 71 0.28 5.02 4.65
CA GLY A 71 1.28 5.42 3.65
C GLY A 71 1.70 6.88 3.75
N HIS A 72 0.79 7.78 4.11
CA HIS A 72 1.09 9.19 4.32
C HIS A 72 1.95 9.39 5.58
N ILE A 73 1.62 8.70 6.68
CA ILE A 73 2.38 8.75 7.93
C ILE A 73 3.78 8.21 7.73
N LYS A 74 3.94 7.08 7.02
CA LYS A 74 5.25 6.54 6.65
C LYS A 74 6.10 7.56 5.89
N ASN A 75 5.51 8.28 4.94
CA ASN A 75 6.22 9.31 4.18
C ASN A 75 6.63 10.51 5.06
N ILE A 76 5.75 10.96 5.97
CA ILE A 76 6.08 11.99 6.97
C ILE A 76 7.25 11.51 7.84
N ASN A 77 7.11 10.36 8.49
CA ASN A 77 8.11 9.80 9.40
C ASN A 77 9.47 9.61 8.71
N SER A 78 9.48 9.06 7.49
CA SER A 78 10.70 8.85 6.72
C SER A 78 11.39 10.16 6.34
N LEU A 79 10.63 11.19 5.97
CA LEU A 79 11.20 12.47 5.55
C LEU A 79 11.71 13.28 6.74
N PHE A 80 11.00 13.24 7.88
CA PHE A 80 11.53 13.80 9.11
C PHE A 80 12.78 13.06 9.58
N ASN A 81 12.82 11.72 9.47
CA ASN A 81 14.02 10.96 9.78
C ASN A 81 15.20 11.41 8.91
N GLU A 82 15.02 11.50 7.58
CA GLU A 82 16.04 12.01 6.64
C GLU A 82 16.48 13.43 7.04
N TRP A 83 15.53 14.33 7.33
CA TRP A 83 15.80 15.72 7.64
C TRP A 83 16.62 15.92 8.91
N PHE A 84 16.24 15.27 10.01
CA PHE A 84 16.94 15.37 11.30
C PHE A 84 18.21 14.50 11.37
N GLU A 85 18.45 13.63 10.38
CA GLU A 85 19.71 12.90 10.22
C GLU A 85 20.80 13.78 9.61
N VAL A 86 20.43 14.58 8.59
CA VAL A 86 21.40 15.35 7.82
C VAL A 86 21.58 16.78 8.31
N MET A 87 20.70 17.29 9.18
CA MET A 87 20.70 18.70 9.61
C MET A 87 20.59 18.83 11.12
N THR A 88 21.34 19.78 11.68
CA THR A 88 21.20 20.21 13.08
C THR A 88 20.11 21.29 13.17
N ILE A 89 18.93 20.90 13.64
CA ILE A 89 17.74 21.75 13.69
C ILE A 89 17.42 22.05 15.15
N LYS A 90 17.46 23.33 15.55
CA LYS A 90 17.01 23.77 16.89
C LYS A 90 15.50 24.04 16.94
N THR A 91 14.96 24.54 15.83
CA THR A 91 13.55 24.83 15.59
C THR A 91 13.31 24.74 14.08
N ILE A 92 12.07 24.49 13.66
CA ILE A 92 11.70 24.53 12.24
C ILE A 92 11.39 25.98 11.88
N ASP A 93 12.42 26.68 11.39
CA ASP A 93 12.38 28.05 10.85
C ASP A 93 12.50 28.05 9.32
N ASP A 94 12.61 29.23 8.72
CA ASP A 94 12.84 29.38 7.29
C ASP A 94 14.16 28.76 6.82
N LYS A 95 15.24 28.92 7.59
CA LYS A 95 16.56 28.36 7.28
C LYS A 95 16.51 26.83 7.19
N ALA A 96 15.89 26.16 8.16
CA ALA A 96 15.72 24.70 8.17
C ALA A 96 14.96 24.22 6.93
N VAL A 97 13.90 24.94 6.54
CA VAL A 97 13.10 24.61 5.35
C VAL A 97 13.89 24.81 4.06
N TYR A 98 14.65 25.90 3.94
CA TYR A 98 15.52 26.14 2.78
C TYR A 98 16.55 25.03 2.63
N GLN A 99 17.20 24.62 3.72
CA GLN A 99 18.16 23.53 3.72
C GLN A 99 17.52 22.22 3.26
N LEU A 100 16.30 21.90 3.75
CA LEU A 100 15.56 20.72 3.29
C LEU A 100 15.27 20.77 1.79
N ASN A 101 14.82 21.92 1.28
CA ASN A 101 14.53 22.09 -0.14
C ASN A 101 15.78 21.86 -1.01
N VAL A 102 16.92 22.42 -0.60
CA VAL A 102 18.21 22.21 -1.28
C VAL A 102 18.61 20.73 -1.25
N HIS A 103 18.51 20.06 -0.10
CA HIS A 103 18.81 18.63 0.04
C HIS A 103 17.90 17.73 -0.81
N LEU A 104 16.61 18.08 -0.93
CA LEU A 104 15.68 17.34 -1.77
C LEU A 104 16.00 17.51 -3.26
N GLY A 105 16.44 18.71 -3.66
CA GLY A 105 16.68 19.08 -5.04
C GLY A 105 15.41 19.06 -5.90
N HIS A 106 15.54 19.46 -7.16
CA HIS A 106 14.39 19.60 -8.08
C HIS A 106 13.60 18.30 -8.27
N ALA A 107 14.25 17.13 -8.23
CA ALA A 107 13.60 15.85 -8.47
C ALA A 107 12.70 15.38 -7.31
N ARG A 108 12.91 15.87 -6.08
CA ARG A 108 12.19 15.43 -4.88
C ARG A 108 11.50 16.56 -4.12
N ASN A 109 11.62 17.82 -4.56
CA ASN A 109 11.04 18.97 -3.85
C ASN A 109 9.53 18.87 -3.64
N TYR A 110 8.79 18.15 -4.48
CA TYR A 110 7.35 17.88 -4.28
C TYR A 110 7.02 17.23 -2.92
N LYS A 111 7.99 16.56 -2.29
CA LYS A 111 7.84 16.01 -0.94
C LYS A 111 7.65 17.09 0.12
N LEU A 112 8.06 18.34 -0.12
CA LEU A 112 7.82 19.46 0.79
C LEU A 112 6.35 19.70 1.07
N ASN A 113 5.46 19.38 0.13
CA ASN A 113 4.00 19.48 0.35
C ASN A 113 3.53 18.61 1.53
N ILE A 114 4.16 17.45 1.74
CA ILE A 114 3.84 16.55 2.85
C ILE A 114 4.24 17.21 4.18
N ILE A 115 5.44 17.79 4.23
CA ILE A 115 5.93 18.49 5.43
C ILE A 115 5.10 19.74 5.70
N LYS A 116 4.80 20.54 4.67
CA LYS A 116 3.99 21.76 4.80
C LYS A 116 2.68 21.49 5.52
N ALA A 117 1.92 20.49 5.07
CA ALA A 117 0.66 20.12 5.71
C ALA A 117 0.88 19.74 7.18
N PHE A 118 1.87 18.89 7.45
CA PHE A 118 2.19 18.41 8.79
C PHE A 118 2.59 19.52 9.76
N ILE A 119 3.56 20.36 9.41
CA ILE A 119 4.03 21.45 10.29
C ILE A 119 2.99 22.56 10.43
N THR A 120 2.12 22.75 9.43
CA THR A 120 0.97 23.66 9.56
C THR A 120 0.01 23.16 10.64
N LYS A 121 -0.29 21.85 10.66
CA LYS A 121 -1.15 21.26 11.70
C LYS A 121 -0.48 21.28 13.07
N TRP A 122 0.82 20.94 13.14
CA TRP A 122 1.64 21.07 14.36
C TRP A 122 1.50 22.47 14.96
N LYS A 123 1.71 23.52 14.17
CA LYS A 123 1.58 24.90 14.62
C LYS A 123 0.16 25.26 15.05
N LYS A 124 -0.87 24.76 14.34
CA LYS A 124 -2.28 24.95 14.71
C LYS A 124 -2.64 24.32 16.06
N PHE A 125 -1.95 23.24 16.47
CA PHE A 125 -2.07 22.68 17.82
C PHE A 125 -1.35 23.49 18.90
N ASN A 126 -0.71 24.61 18.52
CA ASN A 126 0.07 25.45 19.40
C ASN A 126 1.21 24.70 20.11
N TYR A 127 1.74 23.65 19.48
CA TYR A 127 2.88 22.92 20.00
C TYR A 127 4.20 23.62 19.62
N PRO A 128 5.20 23.66 20.54
CA PRO A 128 6.49 24.30 20.27
C PRO A 128 7.27 23.58 19.16
N GLY A 129 8.17 24.30 18.49
CA GLY A 129 9.11 23.74 17.51
C GLY A 129 8.94 24.16 16.05
N VAL A 130 7.89 24.94 15.72
CA VAL A 130 7.64 25.44 14.35
C VAL A 130 7.40 26.94 14.35
N GLU A 131 8.31 27.69 13.73
CA GLU A 131 8.20 29.13 13.58
C GLU A 131 7.26 29.54 12.44
N THR A 132 6.81 30.80 12.45
CA THR A 132 5.93 31.33 11.38
C THR A 132 6.74 31.60 10.09
N SER A 133 8.05 31.85 10.23
CA SER A 133 9.03 31.95 9.14
C SER A 133 9.00 30.72 8.23
N ALA A 134 8.99 29.51 8.80
CA ALA A 134 8.95 28.24 8.06
C ALA A 134 7.75 28.12 7.10
N LEU A 135 6.53 28.48 7.57
CA LEU A 135 5.33 28.41 6.73
C LEU A 135 5.36 29.44 5.60
N ARG A 136 5.82 30.67 5.89
CA ARG A 136 5.94 31.75 4.90
C ARG A 136 6.91 31.40 3.78
N VAL A 137 8.04 30.75 4.09
CA VAL A 137 8.98 30.34 3.03
C VAL A 137 8.42 29.20 2.19
N MET A 138 7.71 28.23 2.78
CA MET A 138 7.12 27.10 2.03
C MET A 138 6.07 27.55 1.00
N GLU A 139 5.44 28.71 1.20
CA GLU A 139 4.53 29.30 0.21
C GLU A 139 5.27 29.89 -1.00
N LYS A 140 6.52 30.31 -0.82
CA LYS A 140 7.35 30.92 -1.87
C LYS A 140 8.14 29.90 -2.68
N ILE A 141 8.41 28.71 -2.13
CA ILE A 141 9.18 27.67 -2.82
C ILE A 141 8.37 27.11 -3.99
N LYS A 142 8.92 27.24 -5.20
CA LYS A 142 8.37 26.62 -6.41
C LYS A 142 8.55 25.11 -6.37
N ILE A 143 7.45 24.38 -6.37
CA ILE A 143 7.43 22.91 -6.44
C ILE A 143 7.48 22.46 -7.89
N THR A 144 8.40 21.54 -8.18
CA THR A 144 8.48 20.90 -9.50
C THR A 144 7.49 19.74 -9.54
N PRO A 145 6.56 19.69 -10.51
CA PRO A 145 5.63 18.57 -10.64
C PRO A 145 6.37 17.25 -10.83
N SER A 146 5.81 16.17 -10.26
CA SER A 146 6.34 14.83 -10.51
C SER A 146 6.25 14.47 -11.98
N GLN A 147 7.27 13.77 -12.50
CA GLN A 147 7.35 13.21 -13.86
C GLN A 147 6.42 12.00 -14.05
N THR A 148 5.12 12.18 -13.78
CA THR A 148 4.12 11.11 -13.89
C THR A 148 3.89 10.76 -15.36
N GLY A 149 3.96 9.47 -15.69
CA GLY A 149 3.72 8.96 -17.04
C GLY A 149 4.94 8.95 -17.96
N GLU A 150 6.09 9.51 -17.56
CA GLU A 150 7.28 9.57 -18.42
C GLU A 150 7.75 8.20 -18.93
N ALA A 151 7.69 7.16 -18.08
CA ALA A 151 8.08 5.81 -18.49
C ALA A 151 7.16 5.23 -19.58
N VAL A 152 5.89 5.65 -19.62
CA VAL A 152 4.94 5.26 -20.67
C VAL A 152 5.25 6.03 -21.95
N LYS A 153 5.35 7.36 -21.84
CA LYS A 153 5.66 8.26 -22.97
C LYS A 153 6.95 7.89 -23.70
N ARG A 154 8.00 7.55 -22.95
CA ARG A 154 9.30 7.12 -23.50
C ARG A 154 9.36 5.65 -23.89
N ARG A 155 8.27 4.88 -23.70
CA ARG A 155 8.25 3.41 -23.87
C ARG A 155 9.44 2.73 -23.19
N ASP A 156 9.74 3.13 -21.96
CA ASP A 156 10.90 2.66 -21.20
C ASP A 156 10.90 1.11 -21.10
N PRO A 157 12.00 0.41 -21.46
CA PRO A 157 12.06 -1.05 -21.50
C PRO A 157 11.87 -1.74 -20.15
N ASN A 158 12.18 -1.04 -19.06
CA ASN A 158 12.20 -1.62 -17.72
C ASN A 158 11.08 -1.07 -16.84
N LYS A 159 10.64 0.18 -17.09
CA LYS A 159 9.65 0.88 -16.26
C LYS A 159 8.34 1.16 -16.99
N GLY A 160 8.34 1.10 -18.31
CA GLY A 160 7.20 1.33 -19.19
C GLY A 160 6.34 0.08 -19.39
N PRO A 161 5.34 0.15 -20.30
CA PRO A 161 4.54 -1.00 -20.68
C PRO A 161 5.41 -2.14 -21.25
N LEU A 162 4.94 -3.37 -21.08
CA LEU A 162 5.49 -4.55 -21.75
C LEU A 162 5.09 -4.50 -23.24
N THR A 163 5.93 -5.07 -24.11
CA THR A 163 5.52 -5.37 -25.48
C THR A 163 4.55 -6.56 -25.50
N GLU A 164 3.90 -6.80 -26.65
CA GLU A 164 3.09 -8.00 -26.85
C GLU A 164 3.94 -9.28 -26.75
N THR A 165 5.18 -9.25 -27.25
CA THR A 165 6.14 -10.36 -27.16
C THR A 165 6.57 -10.64 -25.72
N GLU A 166 6.93 -9.61 -24.95
CA GLU A 166 7.27 -9.74 -23.53
C GLU A 166 6.07 -10.30 -22.75
N LEU A 167 4.87 -9.76 -22.99
CA LEU A 167 3.67 -10.16 -22.29
C LEU A 167 3.27 -11.61 -22.59
N SER A 168 3.24 -12.00 -23.87
CA SER A 168 2.89 -13.36 -24.29
C SER A 168 3.92 -14.39 -23.83
N THR A 169 5.21 -14.07 -23.93
CA THR A 169 6.29 -14.91 -23.42
C THR A 169 6.17 -15.12 -21.92
N MET A 170 5.93 -14.03 -21.17
CA MET A 170 5.75 -14.09 -19.72
C MET A 170 4.52 -14.90 -19.33
N LEU A 171 3.36 -14.67 -19.97
CA LEU A 171 2.13 -15.43 -19.68
C LEU A 171 2.29 -16.92 -19.95
N ARG A 172 2.90 -17.29 -21.09
CA ARG A 172 3.21 -18.68 -21.41
C ARG A 172 4.10 -19.31 -20.34
N ARG A 173 5.21 -18.65 -20.00
CA ARG A 173 6.15 -19.16 -18.98
C ARG A 173 5.50 -19.29 -17.61
N VAL A 174 4.69 -18.32 -17.18
CA VAL A 174 3.94 -18.37 -15.93
C VAL A 174 2.92 -19.51 -15.93
N GLY A 175 2.24 -19.76 -17.06
CA GLY A 175 1.35 -20.92 -17.22
C GLY A 175 2.08 -22.25 -17.15
N ASP A 176 3.25 -22.38 -17.78
CA ASP A 176 4.07 -23.59 -17.75
C ASP A 176 4.53 -23.92 -16.32
N ILE A 177 5.15 -22.97 -15.63
CA ILE A 177 5.67 -23.18 -14.28
C ILE A 177 4.55 -23.41 -13.25
N TYR A 178 3.34 -22.89 -13.49
CA TYR A 178 2.18 -23.21 -12.65
C TYR A 178 1.71 -24.65 -12.84
N ARG A 179 1.60 -25.12 -14.10
CA ARG A 179 1.27 -26.53 -14.40
C ARG A 179 2.28 -27.50 -13.84
N GLU A 180 3.56 -27.10 -13.84
CA GLU A 180 4.66 -27.85 -13.22
C GLU A 180 4.70 -27.74 -11.68
N LYS A 181 3.74 -27.04 -11.05
CA LYS A 181 3.66 -26.80 -9.60
C LYS A 181 4.90 -26.13 -9.00
N LYS A 182 5.61 -25.31 -9.79
CA LYS A 182 6.82 -24.58 -9.36
C LYS A 182 6.51 -23.20 -8.77
N ILE A 183 5.29 -22.69 -8.95
CA ILE A 183 4.81 -21.47 -8.31
C ILE A 183 3.51 -21.74 -7.55
N ASP A 184 3.32 -21.01 -6.46
CA ASP A 184 2.11 -21.11 -5.64
C ASP A 184 0.87 -20.61 -6.41
N GLY A 185 -0.29 -21.23 -6.18
CA GLY A 185 -1.57 -20.83 -6.80
C GLY A 185 -1.95 -19.38 -6.53
N TYR A 186 -1.73 -18.87 -5.31
CA TYR A 186 -1.95 -17.45 -5.00
C TYR A 186 -1.11 -16.52 -5.88
N LEU A 187 0.13 -16.91 -6.21
CA LEU A 187 1.01 -16.06 -7.01
C LEU A 187 0.58 -16.07 -8.47
N TYR A 188 0.18 -17.24 -8.99
CA TYR A 188 -0.41 -17.37 -10.32
C TYR A 188 -1.67 -16.50 -10.45
N CYS A 189 -2.67 -16.68 -9.59
CA CYS A 189 -3.92 -15.90 -9.61
C CYS A 189 -3.66 -14.40 -9.53
N TYR A 190 -2.72 -13.97 -8.68
CA TYR A 190 -2.35 -12.56 -8.56
C TYR A 190 -1.73 -12.00 -9.85
N ILE A 191 -0.86 -12.75 -10.53
CA ILE A 191 -0.27 -12.33 -11.82
C ILE A 191 -1.34 -12.18 -12.88
N ILE A 192 -2.20 -13.20 -13.03
CA ILE A 192 -3.27 -13.17 -14.03
C ILE A 192 -4.20 -11.99 -13.77
N LEU A 193 -4.63 -11.76 -12.52
CA LEU A 193 -5.43 -10.59 -12.15
C LEU A 193 -4.73 -9.26 -12.49
N LEU A 194 -3.43 -9.13 -12.22
CA LEU A 194 -2.70 -7.91 -12.58
C LEU A 194 -2.69 -7.66 -14.09
N VAL A 195 -2.49 -8.71 -14.87
CA VAL A 195 -2.44 -8.64 -16.34
C VAL A 195 -3.81 -8.29 -16.92
N THR A 196 -4.87 -9.00 -16.50
CA THR A 196 -6.20 -8.87 -17.09
C THR A 196 -6.98 -7.65 -16.61
N THR A 197 -6.69 -7.17 -15.39
CA THR A 197 -7.46 -6.06 -14.79
C THR A 197 -6.67 -4.75 -14.66
N GLY A 198 -5.33 -4.81 -14.69
CA GLY A 198 -4.47 -3.65 -14.44
C GLY A 198 -4.67 -2.98 -13.08
N ARG A 199 -5.31 -3.65 -12.12
CA ARG A 199 -5.68 -3.09 -10.80
C ARG A 199 -4.47 -2.95 -9.89
N ARG A 200 -4.58 -2.09 -8.88
CA ARG A 200 -3.48 -1.86 -7.93
C ARG A 200 -3.33 -3.06 -7.00
N PRO A 201 -2.11 -3.38 -6.53
CA PRO A 201 -1.87 -4.48 -5.59
C PRO A 201 -2.81 -4.48 -4.37
N LEU A 202 -3.02 -3.31 -3.78
CA LEU A 202 -3.90 -3.17 -2.61
C LEU A 202 -5.35 -3.53 -2.92
N GLN A 203 -5.84 -3.29 -4.15
CA GLN A 203 -7.20 -3.68 -4.54
C GLN A 203 -7.33 -5.19 -4.59
N LEU A 204 -6.35 -5.87 -5.21
CA LEU A 204 -6.36 -7.31 -5.39
C LEU A 204 -6.14 -8.04 -4.05
N THR A 205 -5.17 -7.61 -3.25
CA THR A 205 -4.92 -8.22 -1.93
C THR A 205 -6.01 -7.92 -0.90
N SER A 206 -7.00 -7.07 -1.22
CA SER A 206 -8.17 -6.81 -0.36
C SER A 206 -9.41 -7.62 -0.78
N LEU A 207 -9.28 -8.51 -1.75
CA LEU A 207 -10.36 -9.38 -2.19
C LEU A 207 -10.68 -10.44 -1.14
N LYS A 208 -11.97 -10.76 -1.04
CA LYS A 208 -12.51 -11.85 -0.22
C LYS A 208 -13.28 -12.85 -1.06
N ALA A 209 -13.56 -14.02 -0.49
CA ALA A 209 -14.31 -15.06 -1.18
C ALA A 209 -15.64 -14.57 -1.76
N LYS A 210 -16.40 -13.78 -1.00
CA LYS A 210 -17.67 -13.18 -1.47
C LYS A 210 -17.56 -12.21 -2.64
N ASP A 211 -16.34 -11.78 -2.97
CA ASP A 211 -16.12 -10.89 -4.11
C ASP A 211 -16.06 -11.68 -5.43
N LEU A 212 -15.94 -13.01 -5.39
CA LEU A 212 -16.03 -13.90 -6.54
C LEU A 212 -17.50 -14.28 -6.78
N ILE A 213 -18.03 -13.94 -7.95
CA ILE A 213 -19.47 -14.03 -8.25
C ILE A 213 -19.66 -14.83 -9.54
N GLU A 214 -20.62 -15.75 -9.50
CA GLU A 214 -21.14 -16.48 -10.65
C GLU A 214 -22.63 -16.18 -10.79
N ASN A 215 -23.07 -15.86 -12.00
CA ASN A 215 -24.47 -15.70 -12.34
C ASN A 215 -24.72 -16.08 -13.81
N GLU A 216 -25.95 -15.90 -14.29
CA GLU A 216 -26.35 -16.25 -15.67
C GLU A 216 -25.55 -15.49 -16.75
N GLU A 217 -24.98 -14.32 -16.43
CA GLU A 217 -24.17 -13.51 -17.35
C GLU A 217 -22.68 -13.92 -17.39
N GLY A 218 -22.27 -14.84 -16.51
CA GLY A 218 -20.92 -15.39 -16.44
C GLY A 218 -20.23 -15.15 -15.09
N TYR A 219 -18.90 -15.01 -15.15
CA TYR A 219 -18.05 -14.94 -13.96
C TYR A 219 -17.52 -13.53 -13.72
N PHE A 220 -17.62 -13.06 -12.49
CA PHE A 220 -17.30 -11.70 -12.11
C PHE A 220 -16.47 -11.65 -10.82
N LEU A 221 -15.71 -10.57 -10.71
CA LEU A 221 -14.98 -10.21 -9.52
C LEU A 221 -15.36 -8.79 -9.10
N ASN A 222 -15.87 -8.64 -7.88
CA ASN A 222 -16.21 -7.34 -7.31
C ASN A 222 -14.99 -6.73 -6.61
N ILE A 223 -14.25 -5.87 -7.31
CA ILE A 223 -12.92 -5.43 -6.87
C ILE A 223 -13.03 -4.17 -6.00
N PRO A 224 -12.50 -4.17 -4.75
CA PRO A 224 -12.48 -2.98 -3.91
C PRO A 224 -11.75 -1.80 -4.56
N LYS A 225 -12.33 -0.60 -4.43
CA LYS A 225 -11.68 0.65 -4.81
C LYS A 225 -10.77 1.16 -3.69
N VAL A 226 -9.72 1.88 -4.07
CA VAL A 226 -8.73 2.48 -3.15
C VAL A 226 -8.46 3.94 -3.52
N LYS A 227 -7.85 4.70 -2.61
CA LYS A 227 -7.45 6.12 -2.77
C LYS A 227 -8.59 7.14 -2.90
N GLN A 228 -9.81 6.78 -2.49
CA GLN A 228 -10.95 7.71 -2.46
C GLN A 228 -11.19 8.37 -1.08
N GLN A 229 -10.22 8.31 -0.15
CA GLN A 229 -10.38 8.72 1.26
C GLN A 229 -11.48 7.96 2.03
N LYS A 230 -11.89 6.80 1.50
CA LYS A 230 -12.88 5.92 2.10
C LYS A 230 -12.21 4.85 2.96
N ASN A 231 -12.98 4.27 3.87
CA ASN A 231 -12.50 3.17 4.71
C ASN A 231 -12.35 1.88 3.87
N PHE A 232 -11.72 0.89 4.48
CA PHE A 232 -11.48 -0.43 3.90
C PHE A 232 -12.77 -1.03 3.30
N ARG A 233 -12.70 -1.44 2.02
CA ARG A 233 -13.76 -2.15 1.29
C ARG A 233 -15.15 -1.49 1.37
N GLN A 234 -15.20 -0.16 1.22
CA GLN A 234 -16.47 0.60 1.16
C GLN A 234 -17.05 0.80 -0.25
N GLU A 235 -16.21 0.76 -1.28
CA GLU A 235 -16.62 0.91 -2.67
C GLU A 235 -16.00 -0.19 -3.51
N PHE A 236 -16.72 -0.62 -4.53
CA PHE A 236 -16.28 -1.70 -5.41
C PHE A 236 -16.52 -1.35 -6.89
N ASN A 237 -15.89 -2.14 -7.76
CA ASN A 237 -16.07 -2.10 -9.19
C ASN A 237 -16.07 -3.53 -9.71
N MET A 238 -17.18 -3.95 -10.31
CA MET A 238 -17.34 -5.29 -10.85
C MET A 238 -16.58 -5.44 -12.16
N LYS A 239 -15.90 -6.57 -12.33
CA LYS A 239 -15.14 -6.90 -13.53
C LYS A 239 -15.41 -8.36 -13.92
N MET A 240 -15.85 -8.56 -15.16
CA MET A 240 -15.95 -9.89 -15.75
C MET A 240 -14.55 -10.52 -15.87
N ILE A 241 -14.47 -11.81 -15.55
CA ILE A 241 -13.27 -12.65 -15.62
C ILE A 241 -13.58 -13.90 -16.45
N ASP A 242 -12.54 -14.54 -17.00
CA ASP A 242 -12.71 -15.80 -17.71
C ASP A 242 -12.88 -16.99 -16.74
N ASN A 243 -13.45 -18.08 -17.26
CA ASN A 243 -13.71 -19.32 -16.51
C ASN A 243 -12.44 -19.90 -15.86
N SER A 244 -11.31 -19.87 -16.56
CA SER A 244 -10.06 -20.42 -16.03
C SER A 244 -9.61 -19.65 -14.78
N LEU A 245 -9.67 -18.32 -14.82
CA LEU A 245 -9.36 -17.50 -13.65
C LEU A 245 -10.37 -17.71 -12.51
N PHE A 246 -11.66 -17.83 -12.82
CA PHE A 246 -12.69 -18.12 -11.83
C PHE A 246 -12.40 -19.43 -11.07
N GLU A 247 -12.16 -20.52 -11.79
CA GLU A 247 -11.86 -21.83 -11.20
C GLU A 247 -10.59 -21.81 -10.34
N ASN A 248 -9.52 -21.14 -10.79
CA ASN A 248 -8.29 -21.02 -10.01
C ASN A 248 -8.49 -20.18 -8.73
N LEU A 249 -9.34 -19.15 -8.76
CA LEU A 249 -9.69 -18.37 -7.56
C LEU A 249 -10.57 -19.18 -6.61
N LEU A 250 -11.53 -19.95 -7.14
CA LEU A 250 -12.39 -20.83 -6.34
C LEU A 250 -11.56 -21.92 -5.64
N MET A 251 -10.62 -22.54 -6.35
CA MET A 251 -9.68 -23.50 -5.77
C MET A 251 -8.88 -22.87 -4.62
N LEU A 252 -8.33 -21.67 -4.82
CA LEU A 252 -7.59 -20.95 -3.78
C LEU A 252 -8.47 -20.62 -2.55
N ILE A 253 -9.74 -20.25 -2.76
CA ILE A 253 -10.69 -20.02 -1.66
C ILE A 253 -10.91 -21.31 -0.86
N ASN A 254 -11.09 -22.44 -1.55
CA ASN A 254 -11.31 -23.73 -0.90
C ASN A 254 -10.07 -24.22 -0.13
N GLU A 255 -8.87 -24.00 -0.69
CA GLU A 255 -7.59 -24.24 0.00
C GLU A 255 -7.47 -23.38 1.27
N ASN A 256 -7.79 -22.08 1.18
CA ASN A 256 -7.75 -21.18 2.32
C ASN A 256 -8.74 -21.61 3.42
N GLN A 257 -9.97 -22.01 3.04
CA GLN A 257 -10.95 -22.51 3.99
C GLN A 257 -10.43 -23.77 4.70
N THR A 258 -9.97 -24.76 3.94
CA THR A 258 -9.43 -26.02 4.49
C THR A 258 -8.27 -25.75 5.47
N PHE A 259 -7.38 -24.83 5.10
CA PHE A 259 -6.27 -24.43 5.97
C PHE A 259 -6.76 -23.81 7.28
N VAL A 260 -7.70 -22.86 7.22
CA VAL A 260 -8.26 -22.19 8.40
C VAL A 260 -8.98 -23.19 9.31
N GLU A 261 -9.78 -24.09 8.75
CA GLU A 261 -10.49 -25.13 9.52
C GLU A 261 -9.52 -26.06 10.23
N SER A 262 -8.43 -26.46 9.56
CA SER A 262 -7.37 -27.24 10.16
C SER A 262 -6.65 -26.49 11.30
N GLN A 263 -6.43 -25.18 11.17
CA GLN A 263 -5.76 -24.39 12.21
C GLN A 263 -6.66 -24.13 13.42
N LEU A 264 -7.95 -23.91 13.22
CA LEU A 264 -8.89 -23.59 14.31
C LEU A 264 -9.54 -24.84 14.92
N GLY A 265 -9.44 -26.00 14.27
CA GLY A 265 -10.07 -27.25 14.72
C GLY A 265 -11.59 -27.25 14.64
N VAL A 266 -12.18 -26.29 13.92
CA VAL A 266 -13.63 -26.13 13.74
C VAL A 266 -13.96 -25.75 12.31
N GLY A 267 -15.17 -26.11 11.85
CA GLY A 267 -15.69 -25.65 10.55
C GLY A 267 -15.92 -24.14 10.54
N VAL A 268 -15.56 -23.48 9.42
CA VAL A 268 -15.71 -22.03 9.25
C VAL A 268 -16.55 -21.64 8.03
N SER A 269 -17.41 -22.55 7.56
CA SER A 269 -18.28 -22.34 6.41
C SER A 269 -19.09 -21.03 6.50
N GLN A 270 -19.57 -20.67 7.69
CA GLN A 270 -20.29 -19.42 7.96
C GLN A 270 -19.42 -18.15 7.84
N LEU A 271 -18.10 -18.29 7.87
CA LEU A 271 -17.13 -17.21 7.72
C LEU A 271 -16.44 -17.22 6.35
N ARG A 272 -16.73 -18.22 5.51
CA ARG A 272 -16.09 -18.44 4.20
C ARG A 272 -16.05 -17.17 3.36
N ASP A 273 -17.20 -16.51 3.24
CA ASP A 273 -17.41 -15.29 2.48
C ASP A 273 -16.49 -14.13 2.90
N GLU A 274 -16.10 -14.11 4.17
CA GLU A 274 -15.24 -13.08 4.76
C GLU A 274 -13.75 -13.45 4.73
N LEU A 275 -13.38 -14.64 4.27
CA LEU A 275 -11.98 -15.05 4.11
C LEU A 275 -11.30 -14.25 2.99
N PRO A 276 -10.10 -13.71 3.21
CA PRO A 276 -9.28 -13.15 2.13
C PRO A 276 -8.97 -14.20 1.07
N ILE A 277 -9.08 -13.84 -0.22
CA ILE A 277 -8.58 -14.72 -1.31
C ILE A 277 -7.05 -14.83 -1.21
N PHE A 278 -6.39 -13.72 -0.93
CA PHE A 278 -4.95 -13.68 -0.66
C PHE A 278 -4.74 -13.60 0.84
N ILE A 279 -4.75 -14.74 1.52
CA ILE A 279 -4.64 -14.83 2.98
C ILE A 279 -3.17 -14.82 3.44
N ASP A 280 -2.87 -14.17 4.56
CA ASP A 280 -1.59 -14.29 5.24
C ASP A 280 -1.63 -15.50 6.18
N ILE A 281 -1.22 -16.66 5.66
CA ILE A 281 -1.21 -17.93 6.42
C ILE A 281 -0.44 -17.81 7.75
N LYS A 282 0.60 -16.97 7.83
CA LYS A 282 1.36 -16.79 9.08
C LYS A 282 0.51 -16.09 10.13
N LYS A 283 -0.29 -15.11 9.74
CA LYS A 283 -1.22 -14.45 10.66
C LYS A 283 -2.34 -15.37 11.14
N VAL A 284 -2.81 -16.26 10.27
CA VAL A 284 -3.77 -17.29 10.68
C VAL A 284 -3.15 -18.22 11.74
N THR A 285 -1.91 -18.68 11.55
CA THR A 285 -1.23 -19.57 12.54
C THR A 285 -0.96 -18.90 13.90
N GLU A 286 -1.02 -17.57 13.99
CA GLU A 286 -0.87 -16.84 15.25
C GLU A 286 -2.17 -16.84 16.08
N ILE A 287 -3.31 -17.22 15.50
CA ILE A 287 -4.64 -17.17 16.13
C ILE A 287 -5.02 -18.55 16.68
N ARG A 288 -5.53 -18.58 17.91
CA ARG A 288 -5.91 -19.84 18.60
C ARG A 288 -7.41 -19.96 18.89
N ASP A 289 -8.15 -18.86 18.80
CA ASP A 289 -9.59 -18.84 19.11
C ASP A 289 -10.40 -18.20 17.97
N VAL A 290 -11.64 -18.67 17.84
CA VAL A 290 -12.55 -18.32 16.74
C VAL A 290 -13.11 -16.91 16.89
N GLU A 291 -13.30 -16.44 18.13
CA GLU A 291 -13.85 -15.12 18.41
C GLU A 291 -12.90 -14.01 17.91
N ASN A 292 -11.61 -14.12 18.22
CA ASN A 292 -10.59 -13.21 17.69
C ASN A 292 -10.49 -13.32 16.17
N PHE A 293 -10.58 -14.54 15.61
CA PHE A 293 -10.57 -14.74 14.16
C PHE A 293 -11.66 -13.93 13.44
N SER A 294 -12.91 -14.02 13.91
CA SER A 294 -14.05 -13.27 13.33
C SER A 294 -13.85 -11.75 13.39
N SER A 295 -13.27 -11.25 14.48
CA SER A 295 -12.92 -9.83 14.60
C SER A 295 -11.87 -9.39 13.56
N TYR A 296 -10.85 -10.22 13.33
CA TYR A 296 -9.78 -9.93 12.37
C TYR A 296 -10.26 -9.97 10.92
N LEU A 297 -11.26 -10.80 10.59
CA LEU A 297 -11.87 -10.81 9.26
C LEU A 297 -12.48 -9.46 8.88
N LYS A 298 -12.92 -8.64 9.85
CA LYS A 298 -13.45 -7.30 9.57
C LYS A 298 -12.38 -6.27 9.19
N THR A 299 -11.10 -6.64 9.27
CA THR A 299 -9.95 -5.74 9.07
C THR A 299 -9.06 -6.26 7.94
N ASP A 300 -7.94 -5.57 7.69
CA ASP A 300 -6.95 -6.03 6.71
C ASP A 300 -5.93 -7.03 7.30
N PHE A 301 -6.02 -7.35 8.60
CA PHE A 301 -5.00 -8.10 9.35
C PHE A 301 -4.64 -9.46 8.75
N LEU A 302 -5.64 -10.22 8.29
CA LEU A 302 -5.46 -11.55 7.69
C LEU A 302 -5.13 -11.51 6.20
N HIS A 303 -5.09 -10.33 5.59
CA HIS A 303 -4.80 -10.21 4.16
C HIS A 303 -3.29 -10.24 3.93
N MET A 304 -2.88 -10.89 2.85
CA MET A 304 -1.48 -10.99 2.45
C MET A 304 -0.87 -9.61 2.25
N LYS A 305 0.35 -9.41 2.75
CA LYS A 305 1.09 -8.14 2.59
C LYS A 305 1.37 -7.85 1.13
N ASN A 306 1.09 -6.62 0.69
CA ASN A 306 1.43 -6.16 -0.65
C ASN A 306 2.94 -6.25 -0.91
N SER A 307 3.73 -5.94 0.13
CA SER A 307 5.18 -6.01 0.08
C SER A 307 5.71 -7.44 -0.12
N PHE A 308 5.03 -8.46 0.42
CA PHE A 308 5.40 -9.86 0.24
C PHE A 308 5.16 -10.31 -1.21
N ILE A 309 3.93 -10.16 -1.70
CA ILE A 309 3.56 -10.65 -3.03
C ILE A 309 4.26 -9.86 -4.15
N SER A 310 4.49 -8.56 -3.95
CA SER A 310 5.27 -7.74 -4.89
C SER A 310 6.74 -8.17 -4.98
N LYS A 311 7.33 -8.66 -3.86
CA LYS A 311 8.69 -9.20 -3.86
C LYS A 311 8.75 -10.54 -4.60
N LYS A 312 7.75 -11.42 -4.38
CA LYS A 312 7.62 -12.69 -5.12
C LYS A 312 7.51 -12.45 -6.62
N LEU A 313 6.61 -11.57 -7.06
CA LEU A 313 6.46 -11.18 -8.46
C LEU A 313 7.77 -10.72 -9.10
N LYS A 314 8.53 -9.87 -8.41
CA LYS A 314 9.81 -9.33 -8.92
C LYS A 314 10.89 -10.38 -9.13
N LYS A 315 10.81 -11.51 -8.42
CA LYS A 315 11.83 -12.58 -8.49
C LYS A 315 11.56 -13.59 -9.60
N ILE A 316 10.30 -13.78 -10.00
CA ILE A 316 9.90 -14.75 -11.03
C ILE A 316 10.79 -14.71 -12.28
N PRO A 317 11.09 -13.53 -12.87
CA PRO A 317 11.86 -13.49 -14.11
C PRO A 317 13.26 -14.07 -13.97
N VAL A 318 13.89 -13.86 -12.81
CA VAL A 318 15.22 -14.41 -12.50
C VAL A 318 15.12 -15.90 -12.16
N GLU A 319 14.16 -16.27 -11.31
CA GLU A 319 13.98 -17.67 -10.85
C GLU A 319 13.63 -18.63 -12.00
N PHE A 320 12.92 -18.14 -13.02
CA PHE A 320 12.40 -18.96 -14.13
C PHE A 320 12.90 -18.55 -15.52
N ASN A 321 13.99 -17.77 -15.58
CA ASN A 321 14.66 -17.37 -16.81
C ASN A 321 13.72 -16.74 -17.86
N ILE A 322 12.94 -15.72 -17.45
CA ILE A 322 12.09 -14.94 -18.33
C ILE A 322 12.87 -13.71 -18.80
N ILE A 323 13.35 -13.77 -20.03
CA ILE A 323 14.18 -12.75 -20.67
C ILE A 323 13.31 -11.82 -21.53
N SER A 324 13.60 -10.52 -21.46
CA SER A 324 13.04 -9.50 -22.33
C SER A 324 13.72 -9.54 -23.70
N GLU A 325 12.96 -9.63 -24.78
CA GLU A 325 13.50 -9.57 -26.15
C GLU A 325 14.10 -8.21 -26.48
N ARG A 326 13.73 -7.15 -25.74
CA ARG A 326 14.22 -5.79 -25.97
C ARG A 326 15.58 -5.52 -25.36
N THR A 327 15.86 -6.15 -24.23
CA THR A 327 17.03 -5.82 -23.41
C THR A 327 18.00 -6.97 -23.24
N GLU A 328 17.60 -8.18 -23.65
CA GLU A 328 18.34 -9.43 -23.44
C GLU A 328 18.66 -9.70 -21.95
N ARG A 329 17.93 -9.03 -21.05
CA ARG A 329 18.03 -9.16 -19.59
C ARG A 329 16.74 -9.74 -19.03
N TYR A 330 16.79 -10.18 -17.77
CA TYR A 330 15.59 -10.60 -17.05
C TYR A 330 14.52 -9.49 -17.07
N LEU A 331 13.29 -9.89 -17.41
CA LEU A 331 12.17 -8.97 -17.50
C LEU A 331 11.90 -8.31 -16.14
N GLU A 332 11.74 -6.98 -16.08
CA GLU A 332 11.40 -6.34 -14.81
C GLU A 332 9.89 -6.39 -14.53
N LEU A 333 9.40 -7.32 -13.70
CA LEU A 333 7.97 -7.42 -13.42
C LEU A 333 7.53 -6.60 -12.20
N ASN A 334 6.44 -5.83 -12.37
CA ASN A 334 5.71 -5.22 -11.27
C ASN A 334 4.28 -4.82 -11.69
N ALA A 335 3.39 -4.67 -10.72
CA ALA A 335 1.99 -4.31 -10.95
C ALA A 335 1.78 -3.00 -11.75
N ARG A 336 2.69 -2.02 -11.61
CA ARG A 336 2.61 -0.76 -12.35
C ARG A 336 2.85 -0.97 -13.84
N ARG A 337 3.80 -1.84 -14.21
CA ARG A 337 4.03 -2.19 -15.63
C ARG A 337 2.84 -2.91 -16.24
N PHE A 338 2.21 -3.85 -15.53
CA PHE A 338 1.00 -4.51 -16.05
C PHE A 338 -0.14 -3.52 -16.29
N ARG A 339 -0.35 -2.62 -15.33
CA ARG A 339 -1.29 -1.51 -15.49
C ARG A 339 -0.98 -0.63 -16.70
N TYR A 340 0.30 -0.29 -16.90
CA TYR A 340 0.72 0.48 -18.06
C TYR A 340 0.53 -0.28 -19.36
N THR A 341 0.83 -1.57 -19.37
CA THR A 341 0.64 -2.46 -20.51
C THR A 341 -0.82 -2.48 -20.93
N LEU A 342 -1.74 -2.70 -19.99
CA LEU A 342 -3.17 -2.68 -20.28
C LEU A 342 -3.64 -1.30 -20.79
N GLY A 343 -3.22 -0.22 -20.14
CA GLY A 343 -3.56 1.14 -20.56
C GLY A 343 -3.08 1.47 -21.97
N SER A 344 -1.83 1.14 -22.28
CA SER A 344 -1.24 1.35 -23.61
C SER A 344 -1.86 0.45 -24.68
N ARG A 345 -2.22 -0.80 -24.36
CA ARG A 345 -2.91 -1.68 -25.30
C ARG A 345 -4.30 -1.16 -25.67
N LEU A 346 -5.09 -0.76 -24.67
CA LEU A 346 -6.39 -0.14 -24.91
C LEU A 346 -6.27 1.13 -25.77
N ALA A 347 -5.26 1.96 -25.52
CA ALA A 347 -5.00 3.14 -26.35
C ALA A 347 -4.65 2.76 -27.80
N ASN A 348 -3.79 1.76 -28.00
CA ASN A 348 -3.44 1.25 -29.34
C ASN A 348 -4.65 0.63 -30.08
N GLU A 349 -5.60 0.06 -29.33
CA GLU A 349 -6.88 -0.48 -29.84
C GLU A 349 -7.91 0.63 -30.12
N GLY A 350 -7.57 1.92 -29.93
CA GLY A 350 -8.43 3.07 -30.22
C GLY A 350 -9.40 3.43 -29.10
N ALA A 351 -9.22 2.90 -27.88
CA ALA A 351 -10.09 3.22 -26.75
C ALA A 351 -9.95 4.69 -26.32
N SER A 352 -11.08 5.33 -25.96
CA SER A 352 -11.08 6.71 -25.46
C SER A 352 -10.44 6.82 -24.07
N ILE A 353 -10.07 8.05 -23.68
CA ILE A 353 -9.52 8.38 -22.35
C ILE A 353 -10.44 7.89 -21.22
N GLU A 354 -11.76 8.01 -21.42
CA GLU A 354 -12.82 7.60 -20.49
C GLU A 354 -12.88 6.08 -20.38
N VAL A 355 -12.78 5.35 -21.49
CA VAL A 355 -12.76 3.88 -21.50
C VAL A 355 -11.52 3.38 -20.75
N ILE A 356 -10.34 3.94 -21.02
CA ILE A 356 -9.11 3.61 -20.30
C ILE A 356 -9.23 3.94 -18.81
N ALA A 357 -9.82 5.11 -18.48
CA ALA A 357 -10.04 5.51 -17.10
C ALA A 357 -10.94 4.52 -16.35
N LYS A 358 -12.04 4.08 -16.99
CA LYS A 358 -12.97 3.09 -16.43
C LYS A 358 -12.31 1.72 -16.27
N ALA A 359 -11.61 1.24 -17.30
CA ALA A 359 -10.93 -0.05 -17.30
C ALA A 359 -9.89 -0.14 -16.16
N LEU A 360 -9.12 0.93 -15.96
CA LEU A 360 -8.05 0.99 -14.97
C LEU A 360 -8.51 1.48 -13.58
N ASP A 361 -9.76 1.88 -13.38
CA ASP A 361 -10.24 2.44 -12.09
C ASP A 361 -9.51 3.75 -11.72
N HIS A 362 -9.50 4.68 -12.66
CA HIS A 362 -9.04 6.05 -12.42
C HIS A 362 -10.14 6.89 -11.78
N LYS A 363 -9.76 7.69 -10.77
CA LYS A 363 -10.64 8.73 -10.21
C LYS A 363 -10.83 9.90 -11.17
N SER A 364 -9.85 10.18 -12.02
CA SER A 364 -9.85 11.29 -12.96
C SER A 364 -9.33 10.83 -14.32
N VAL A 365 -9.98 11.27 -15.38
CA VAL A 365 -9.62 11.04 -16.78
C VAL A 365 -8.22 11.58 -17.13
N ASN A 366 -7.76 12.64 -16.46
CA ASN A 366 -6.44 13.25 -16.69
C ASN A 366 -5.30 12.25 -16.47
N SER A 367 -5.48 11.26 -15.60
CA SER A 367 -4.48 10.22 -15.37
C SER A 367 -4.38 9.22 -16.52
N SER A 368 -5.40 9.11 -17.38
CA SER A 368 -5.40 8.25 -18.56
C SER A 368 -4.71 8.91 -19.76
N GLY A 369 -4.60 10.24 -19.79
CA GLY A 369 -3.88 10.97 -20.85
C GLY A 369 -2.37 10.67 -20.93
N ILE A 370 -1.82 9.82 -20.06
CA ILE A 370 -0.43 9.35 -20.18
C ILE A 370 -0.27 8.22 -21.21
N TYR A 371 -1.36 7.59 -21.64
CA TYR A 371 -1.35 6.44 -22.56
C TYR A 371 -1.64 6.82 -24.02
N ILE A 372 -2.21 8.01 -24.23
CA ILE A 372 -2.57 8.55 -25.54
C ILE A 372 -1.50 9.52 -26.01
#